data_AF-A0A239IV22-F1
#
_entry.id   AF-A0A239IV22-F1
#
_cell.length_a   1.000
_cell.length_b   1.000
_cell.length_c   1.000
_cell.angle_alpha   90.00
_cell.angle_beta   90.00
_cell.angle_gamma   90.00
#
_symmetry.space_group_name_H-M   'P 1'
#
loop_
_entity.id
_entity.type
_entity.pdbx_description
1 polymer ?
#
loop_
_entity_poly.entity_id
_entity_poly.type
_entity_poly.pdbx_seq_one_letter_code
_entity_poly.pdbx_strand_id
1 'polypeptide(L)'
;MFSHDDRLATAIRQLAVDARLVEVTRETGSQIHVADTLDQATRYVDDVRALILDEAVPSDVKRRVAPGLFRLALESAAQQLFYAKRHRSGASRLETEQRWSDVKKTRNRLALAVHDDPDKDLSGWLAQRDGRKSTVRIANAGVHGADVDISWGTVNDLQKVVDGILTS
;
A
#
# COMPACT_ATOMS: atom_id res chain seq x y z
N MET A 1 13.02 -19.66 30.08
CA MET A 1 12.12 -20.06 28.97
C MET A 1 11.70 -18.80 28.24
N PHE A 2 12.13 -18.64 26.99
CA PHE A 2 11.94 -17.44 26.20
C PHE A 2 10.49 -17.38 25.69
N SER A 3 9.65 -16.60 26.37
CA SER A 3 8.36 -16.20 25.82
C SER A 3 8.65 -15.29 24.64
N HIS A 4 8.24 -15.73 23.45
CA HIS A 4 8.40 -14.99 22.22
C HIS A 4 7.60 -13.69 22.34
N ASP A 5 8.31 -12.57 22.22
CA ASP A 5 7.73 -11.25 22.32
C ASP A 5 7.02 -10.91 21.00
N ASP A 6 5.84 -11.50 20.80
CA ASP A 6 4.94 -11.22 19.67
C ASP A 6 4.24 -9.84 19.82
N ARG A 7 4.65 -9.06 20.83
CA ARG A 7 4.08 -7.76 21.17
C ARG A 7 4.54 -6.68 20.22
N LEU A 8 5.71 -6.78 19.59
CA LEU A 8 6.15 -5.78 18.61
C LEU A 8 5.37 -5.89 17.29
N ALA A 9 5.18 -7.10 16.78
CA ALA A 9 4.39 -7.33 15.56
C ALA A 9 2.89 -7.06 15.80
N THR A 10 2.41 -7.25 17.02
CA THR A 10 1.05 -6.87 17.43
C THR A 10 0.93 -5.36 17.66
N ALA A 11 1.92 -4.72 18.29
CA ALA A 11 1.96 -3.27 18.48
C ALA A 11 2.05 -2.52 17.17
N ILE A 12 2.83 -2.99 16.18
CA ILE A 12 2.87 -2.38 14.84
C ILE A 12 1.51 -2.51 14.15
N ARG A 13 0.83 -3.65 14.28
CA ARG A 13 -0.53 -3.85 13.73
C ARG A 13 -1.57 -3.01 14.47
N GLN A 14 -1.44 -2.81 15.78
CA GLN A 14 -2.34 -1.98 16.57
C GLN A 14 -2.10 -0.48 16.36
N LEU A 15 -0.84 -0.02 16.30
CA LEU A 15 -0.50 1.39 16.02
C LEU A 15 -0.91 1.81 14.61
N ALA A 16 -0.83 0.89 13.64
CA ALA A 16 -1.32 1.12 12.28
C ALA A 16 -2.87 1.10 12.18
N VAL A 17 -3.58 0.61 13.20
CA VAL A 17 -5.04 0.48 13.23
C VAL A 17 -5.71 1.56 14.11
N ASP A 18 -5.05 2.06 15.17
CA ASP A 18 -5.66 2.98 16.16
C ASP A 18 -5.44 4.49 15.92
N ALA A 19 -4.78 4.90 14.83
CA ALA A 19 -4.63 6.32 14.49
C ALA A 19 -5.87 6.94 13.79
N ARG A 20 -7.09 6.45 14.08
CA ARG A 20 -8.34 7.02 13.54
C ARG A 20 -9.34 7.32 14.66
N LEU A 21 -8.97 8.22 15.58
CA LEU A 21 -9.95 8.90 16.43
C LEU A 21 -10.71 9.91 15.55
N VAL A 22 -11.90 9.51 15.09
CA VAL A 22 -12.82 10.39 14.34
C VAL A 22 -13.69 11.15 15.32
N GLU A 23 -13.43 12.45 15.46
CA GLU A 23 -14.50 13.41 15.68
C GLU A 23 -14.24 14.64 14.80
N VAL A 24 -14.93 14.73 13.67
CA VAL A 24 -15.11 16.00 12.96
C VAL A 24 -16.54 16.08 12.49
N THR A 25 -17.37 16.76 13.29
CA THR A 25 -18.71 17.16 12.86
C THR A 25 -18.60 18.49 12.10
N ARG A 26 -19.12 18.47 10.86
CA ARG A 26 -19.48 19.56 9.94
C ARG A 26 -18.49 19.94 8.82
N GLU A 27 -18.78 19.34 7.66
CA GLU A 27 -18.85 19.95 6.32
C GLU A 27 -17.60 20.67 5.76
N THR A 28 -16.75 19.90 5.09
CA THR A 28 -16.29 20.02 3.68
C THR A 28 -15.45 18.76 3.39
N GLY A 29 -16.07 17.60 3.63
CA GLY A 29 -15.38 16.34 3.93
C GLY A 29 -15.05 15.51 2.70
N SER A 30 -13.97 15.85 1.99
CA SER A 30 -13.36 14.94 1.00
C SER A 30 -11.93 15.31 0.66
N GLN A 31 -11.61 16.61 0.63
CA GLN A 31 -10.28 17.08 0.23
C GLN A 31 -9.17 16.69 1.21
N ILE A 32 -9.44 16.77 2.52
CA ILE A 32 -8.44 16.49 3.57
C ILE A 32 -8.04 15.00 3.55
N HIS A 33 -9.02 14.08 3.51
CA HIS A 33 -8.73 12.65 3.46
C HIS A 33 -8.01 12.22 2.18
N VAL A 34 -8.32 12.82 1.02
CA VAL A 34 -7.63 12.52 -0.24
C VAL A 34 -6.18 13.03 -0.20
N ALA A 35 -5.94 14.23 0.34
CA ALA A 35 -4.59 14.76 0.52
C ALA A 35 -3.76 13.89 1.50
N ASP A 36 -4.32 13.51 2.64
CA ASP A 36 -3.64 12.64 3.61
C ASP A 36 -3.28 11.26 3.02
N THR A 37 -4.15 10.72 2.16
CA THR A 37 -3.89 9.41 1.51
C THR A 37 -2.87 9.52 0.36
N LEU A 38 -2.91 10.62 -0.42
CA LEU A 38 -1.89 10.97 -1.42
C LEU A 38 -0.52 11.00 -0.77
N ASP A 39 -0.43 11.77 0.31
CA ASP A 39 0.77 11.89 1.10
C ASP A 39 1.22 10.54 1.65
N GLN A 40 0.29 9.69 2.10
CA GLN A 40 0.64 8.41 2.69
C GLN A 40 1.30 7.45 1.69
N ALA A 41 0.76 7.32 0.48
CA ALA A 41 1.36 6.44 -0.54
C ALA A 41 2.78 6.88 -0.88
N THR A 42 3.00 8.18 -1.09
CA THR A 42 4.32 8.75 -1.39
C THR A 42 5.27 8.62 -0.21
N ARG A 43 4.82 8.87 1.03
CA ARG A 43 5.64 8.68 2.24
C ARG A 43 6.16 7.26 2.37
N TYR A 44 5.36 6.24 2.06
CA TYR A 44 5.86 4.86 2.09
C TYR A 44 6.90 4.58 1.01
N VAL A 45 6.84 5.25 -0.15
CA VAL A 45 7.91 5.17 -1.15
C VAL A 45 9.18 5.84 -0.64
N ASP A 46 9.05 7.00 0.02
CA ASP A 46 10.18 7.68 0.66
C ASP A 46 10.80 6.83 1.78
N ASP A 47 10.00 6.12 2.57
CA ASP A 47 10.47 5.19 3.60
C ASP A 47 11.27 4.03 2.99
N VAL A 48 10.79 3.46 1.88
CA VAL A 48 11.53 2.43 1.12
C VAL A 48 12.86 2.98 0.63
N ARG A 49 12.85 4.22 0.10
CA ARG A 49 14.04 4.88 -0.41
C ARG A 49 15.06 5.12 0.71
N ALA A 50 14.62 5.64 1.85
CA ALA A 50 15.45 5.85 3.02
C ALA A 50 16.05 4.53 3.54
N LEU A 51 15.23 3.49 3.67
CA LEU A 51 15.66 2.15 4.09
C LEU A 51 16.77 1.59 3.19
N ILE A 52 16.65 1.79 1.88
CA ILE A 52 17.60 1.23 0.91
C ILE A 52 18.90 2.04 0.87
N LEU A 53 18.82 3.36 1.01
CA LEU A 53 19.97 4.26 1.06
C LEU A 53 20.74 4.18 2.39
N ASP A 54 20.11 3.74 3.47
CA ASP A 54 20.77 3.62 4.77
C ASP A 54 21.78 2.46 4.78
N GLU A 55 23.06 2.79 4.69
CA GLU A 55 24.17 1.82 4.72
C GLU A 55 24.33 1.15 6.10
N ALA A 56 23.81 1.75 7.17
CA ALA A 56 23.86 1.17 8.51
C ALA A 56 22.86 0.02 8.69
N VAL A 57 21.85 -0.08 7.81
CA VAL A 57 20.87 -1.18 7.85
C VAL A 57 21.42 -2.42 7.15
N PRO A 58 21.53 -3.57 7.85
CA PRO A 58 21.97 -4.81 7.22
C PRO A 58 21.08 -5.27 6.06
N SER A 59 21.68 -5.87 5.04
CA SER A 59 20.95 -6.26 3.81
C SER A 59 19.82 -7.26 4.07
N ASP A 60 19.97 -8.15 5.07
CA ASP A 60 18.95 -9.11 5.47
C ASP A 60 17.76 -8.42 6.19
N VAL A 61 17.99 -7.31 6.88
CA VAL A 61 16.93 -6.47 7.44
C VAL A 61 16.18 -5.78 6.31
N LYS A 62 16.89 -5.20 5.32
CA LYS A 62 16.27 -4.58 4.13
C LYS A 62 15.36 -5.58 3.40
N ARG A 63 15.83 -6.82 3.17
CA ARG A 63 15.05 -7.89 2.51
C ARG A 63 13.81 -8.31 3.30
N ARG A 64 13.82 -8.21 4.63
CA ARG A 64 12.67 -8.54 5.49
C ARG A 64 11.65 -7.42 5.59
N VAL A 65 12.09 -6.15 5.57
CA VAL A 65 11.23 -4.99 5.79
C VAL A 65 10.66 -4.43 4.50
N ALA A 66 11.47 -4.35 3.43
CA ALA A 66 11.07 -3.73 2.17
C ALA A 66 9.78 -4.30 1.56
N PRO A 67 9.55 -5.63 1.52
CA PRO A 67 8.27 -6.19 1.05
C PRO A 67 7.04 -5.61 1.75
N GLY A 68 7.13 -5.38 3.06
CA GLY A 68 6.07 -4.79 3.87
C GLY A 68 5.77 -3.35 3.44
N LEU A 69 6.80 -2.54 3.25
CA LEU A 69 6.66 -1.15 2.82
C LEU A 69 6.16 -1.03 1.36
N PHE A 70 6.62 -1.90 0.45
CA PHE A 70 6.10 -1.98 -0.92
C PHE A 70 4.59 -2.24 -0.92
N ARG A 71 4.15 -3.17 -0.06
CA ARG A 71 2.73 -3.48 0.10
C ARG A 71 1.95 -2.27 0.61
N LEU A 72 2.46 -1.57 1.63
CA LEU A 72 1.81 -0.38 2.19
C LEU A 72 1.67 0.73 1.14
N ALA A 73 2.74 1.04 0.40
CA ALA A 73 2.72 2.01 -0.68
C ALA A 73 1.68 1.68 -1.76
N LEU A 74 1.65 0.43 -2.24
CA LEU A 74 0.69 -0.01 -3.25
C LEU A 74 -0.76 0.03 -2.74
N GLU A 75 -1.01 -0.43 -1.52
CA GLU A 75 -2.36 -0.48 -0.95
C GLU A 75 -2.90 0.92 -0.66
N SER A 76 -2.08 1.84 -0.16
CA SER A 76 -2.47 3.24 0.03
C SER A 76 -2.80 3.93 -1.30
N ALA A 77 -1.97 3.76 -2.33
CA ALA A 77 -2.25 4.32 -3.66
C ALA A 77 -3.55 3.75 -4.26
N ALA A 78 -3.74 2.43 -4.14
CA ALA A 78 -4.95 1.75 -4.62
C ALA A 78 -6.21 2.20 -3.86
N GLN A 79 -6.13 2.35 -2.53
CA GLN A 79 -7.22 2.85 -1.70
C GLN A 79 -7.69 4.21 -2.19
N GLN A 80 -6.72 5.10 -2.43
CA GLN A 80 -7.02 6.43 -2.86
C GLN A 80 -7.66 6.48 -4.24
N LEU A 81 -7.11 5.74 -5.21
CA LEU A 81 -7.71 5.64 -6.54
C LEU A 81 -9.15 5.15 -6.45
N PHE A 82 -9.38 4.10 -5.66
CA PHE A 82 -10.71 3.54 -5.44
C PHE A 82 -11.67 4.58 -4.81
N TYR A 83 -11.25 5.25 -3.73
CA TYR A 83 -12.07 6.24 -3.04
C TYR A 83 -12.37 7.44 -3.94
N ALA A 84 -11.39 7.91 -4.71
CA ALA A 84 -11.57 8.99 -5.65
C ALA A 84 -12.58 8.63 -6.74
N LYS A 85 -12.51 7.40 -7.31
CA LYS A 85 -13.48 6.91 -8.29
C LYS A 85 -14.90 6.83 -7.70
N ARG A 86 -15.03 6.24 -6.51
CA ARG A 86 -16.32 6.07 -5.81
C ARG A 86 -16.94 7.40 -5.40
N HIS A 87 -16.12 8.35 -4.96
CA HIS A 87 -16.57 9.71 -4.67
C HIS A 87 -17.07 10.41 -5.93
N ARG A 88 -16.32 10.32 -7.06
CA ARG A 88 -16.76 10.89 -8.35
C ARG A 88 -18.07 10.28 -8.85
N SER A 89 -18.34 9.01 -8.55
CA SER A 89 -19.60 8.35 -8.90
C SER A 89 -20.74 8.59 -7.90
N GLY A 90 -20.53 9.43 -6.86
CA GLY A 90 -21.54 9.72 -5.83
C GLY A 90 -21.85 8.56 -4.89
N ALA A 91 -20.95 7.57 -4.79
CA ALA A 91 -21.18 6.40 -3.92
C ALA A 91 -21.10 6.77 -2.43
N SER A 92 -21.84 6.02 -1.61
CA SER A 92 -21.79 6.17 -0.16
C SER A 92 -20.37 5.95 0.38
N ARG A 93 -19.92 6.86 1.25
CA ARG A 93 -18.64 6.74 1.95
C ARG A 93 -18.59 5.45 2.78
N LEU A 94 -19.64 5.17 3.55
CA LEU A 94 -19.68 3.99 4.42
C LEU A 94 -19.56 2.69 3.62
N GLU A 95 -20.32 2.58 2.53
CA GLU A 95 -20.25 1.42 1.63
C GLU A 95 -18.86 1.30 0.99
N THR A 96 -18.27 2.42 0.58
CA THR A 96 -16.93 2.46 -0.01
C THR A 96 -15.86 2.00 0.98
N GLU A 97 -15.90 2.48 2.22
CA GLU A 97 -14.99 2.05 3.29
C GLU A 97 -15.18 0.56 3.60
N GLN A 98 -16.43 0.08 3.66
CA GLN A 98 -16.74 -1.34 3.89
C GLN A 98 -16.17 -2.22 2.76
N ARG A 99 -16.48 -1.92 1.49
CA ARG A 99 -15.97 -2.66 0.32
C ARG A 99 -14.44 -2.74 0.31
N TRP A 100 -13.76 -1.64 0.64
CA TRP A 100 -12.30 -1.65 0.76
C TRP A 100 -11.80 -2.53 1.91
N SER A 101 -12.46 -2.45 3.06
CA SER A 101 -12.07 -3.20 4.25
C SER A 101 -12.25 -4.71 4.08
N ASP A 102 -13.25 -5.16 3.31
CA ASP A 102 -13.54 -6.58 3.08
C ASP A 102 -12.46 -7.27 2.24
N VAL A 103 -11.77 -6.52 1.38
CA VAL A 103 -10.71 -7.05 0.53
C VAL A 103 -9.38 -7.04 1.28
N LYS A 104 -8.82 -8.24 1.52
CA LYS A 104 -7.61 -8.40 2.37
C LYS A 104 -6.30 -8.59 1.60
N LYS A 105 -6.37 -9.07 0.36
CA LYS A 105 -5.18 -9.39 -0.44
C LYS A 105 -4.77 -8.16 -1.26
N THR A 106 -3.48 -7.85 -1.30
CA THR A 106 -2.91 -6.72 -2.06
C THR A 106 -3.31 -6.76 -3.54
N ARG A 107 -3.24 -7.94 -4.17
CA ARG A 107 -3.66 -8.10 -5.58
C ARG A 107 -5.14 -7.79 -5.79
N ASN A 108 -6.02 -8.25 -4.89
CA ASN A 108 -7.45 -7.99 -4.98
C ASN A 108 -7.77 -6.51 -4.68
N ARG A 109 -7.02 -5.85 -3.78
CA ARG A 109 -7.13 -4.41 -3.55
C ARG A 109 -6.76 -3.60 -4.80
N LEU A 110 -5.69 -4.00 -5.49
CA LEU A 110 -5.32 -3.42 -6.78
C LEU A 110 -6.39 -3.67 -7.85
N ALA A 111 -6.93 -4.89 -7.94
CA ALA A 111 -8.01 -5.21 -8.86
C ALA A 111 -9.28 -4.36 -8.58
N LEU A 112 -9.65 -4.22 -7.31
CA LEU A 112 -10.75 -3.36 -6.88
C LEU A 112 -10.51 -1.90 -7.31
N ALA A 113 -9.32 -1.36 -7.11
CA ALA A 113 -9.02 0.03 -7.49
C ALA A 113 -9.00 0.24 -9.02
N VAL A 114 -8.48 -0.73 -9.78
CA VAL A 114 -8.34 -0.61 -11.23
C VAL A 114 -9.66 -0.90 -11.95
N HIS A 115 -10.38 -1.94 -11.53
CA HIS A 115 -11.54 -2.51 -12.22
C HIS A 115 -12.89 -2.33 -11.48
N ASP A 116 -12.90 -1.77 -10.27
CA ASP A 116 -14.07 -1.74 -9.36
C ASP A 116 -14.59 -3.14 -8.97
N ASP A 117 -13.74 -4.16 -9.13
CA ASP A 117 -14.03 -5.58 -8.89
C ASP A 117 -12.76 -6.27 -8.32
N PRO A 118 -12.81 -6.78 -7.07
CA PRO A 118 -11.65 -7.38 -6.42
C PRO A 118 -11.24 -8.74 -7.00
N ASP A 119 -12.11 -9.40 -7.75
CA ASP A 119 -11.89 -10.74 -8.30
C ASP A 119 -11.55 -10.69 -9.80
N LYS A 120 -11.52 -9.49 -10.39
CA LYS A 120 -11.14 -9.29 -11.78
C LYS A 120 -9.66 -9.60 -12.02
N ASP A 121 -9.37 -10.17 -13.19
CA ASP A 121 -8.00 -10.45 -13.59
C ASP A 121 -7.16 -9.17 -13.75
N LEU A 122 -6.11 -9.08 -12.93
CA LEU A 122 -5.16 -7.97 -12.93
C LEU A 122 -4.04 -8.14 -13.97
N SER A 123 -3.94 -9.29 -14.66
CA SER A 123 -2.80 -9.62 -15.52
C SER A 123 -2.60 -8.62 -16.67
N GLY A 124 -3.68 -8.14 -17.28
CA GLY A 124 -3.61 -7.10 -18.31
C GLY A 124 -3.01 -5.79 -17.78
N TRP A 125 -3.42 -5.34 -16.59
CA TRP A 125 -2.85 -4.15 -15.95
C TRP A 125 -1.38 -4.33 -15.61
N LEU A 126 -0.99 -5.52 -15.12
CA LEU A 126 0.40 -5.84 -14.79
C LEU A 126 1.32 -5.87 -16.01
N ALA A 127 0.80 -6.26 -17.18
CA ALA A 127 1.56 -6.34 -18.42
C ALA A 127 1.69 -5.00 -19.15
N GLN A 128 0.83 -4.03 -18.85
CA GLN A 128 0.76 -2.76 -19.57
C GLN A 128 1.96 -1.83 -19.33
N ARG A 129 2.62 -1.92 -18.16
CA ARG A 129 3.77 -1.08 -17.82
C ARG A 129 4.85 -1.92 -17.13
N ASP A 130 6.09 -1.65 -17.51
CA ASP A 130 7.26 -2.22 -16.85
C ASP A 130 7.27 -1.88 -15.36
N GLY A 131 7.87 -2.76 -14.56
CA GLY A 131 7.95 -2.59 -13.10
C GLY A 131 6.70 -2.98 -12.31
N ARG A 132 5.50 -3.03 -12.90
CA ARG A 132 4.27 -3.43 -12.18
C ARG A 132 4.35 -4.85 -11.63
N LYS A 133 4.75 -5.80 -12.48
CA LYS A 133 4.83 -7.22 -12.12
C LYS A 133 5.88 -7.49 -11.03
N SER A 134 7.07 -6.88 -11.14
CA SER A 134 8.15 -7.00 -10.15
C SER A 134 7.74 -6.36 -8.82
N THR A 135 7.19 -5.14 -8.84
CA THR A 135 6.74 -4.42 -7.64
C THR A 135 5.68 -5.20 -6.87
N VAL A 136 4.66 -5.73 -7.57
CA VAL A 136 3.62 -6.56 -6.93
C VAL A 136 4.19 -7.89 -6.44
N ARG A 137 5.18 -8.47 -7.12
CA ARG A 137 5.87 -9.68 -6.62
C ARG A 137 6.61 -9.38 -5.32
N ILE A 138 7.35 -8.27 -5.24
CA ILE A 138 8.06 -7.84 -4.02
C ILE A 138 7.08 -7.65 -2.87
N ALA A 139 5.98 -6.93 -3.09
CA ALA A 139 4.96 -6.70 -2.07
C ALA A 139 4.33 -8.00 -1.50
N ASN A 140 4.31 -9.08 -2.28
CA ASN A 140 3.75 -10.38 -1.88
C ASN A 140 4.80 -11.38 -1.36
N ALA A 141 6.09 -11.02 -1.35
CA ALA A 141 7.16 -11.92 -0.93
C ALA A 141 7.06 -12.37 0.54
N GLY A 142 6.30 -11.65 1.37
CA GLY A 142 6.12 -11.94 2.78
C GLY A 142 7.42 -11.77 3.59
N VAL A 143 7.36 -12.11 4.89
CA VAL A 143 8.52 -12.04 5.80
C VAL A 143 9.42 -13.28 5.74
N HIS A 144 9.05 -14.29 4.95
CA HIS A 144 9.70 -15.61 4.93
C HIS A 144 10.90 -15.72 3.99
N GLY A 145 11.65 -14.64 3.79
CA GLY A 145 12.96 -14.71 3.12
C GLY A 145 12.90 -15.21 1.67
N ALA A 146 11.81 -14.96 0.95
CA ALA A 146 11.86 -15.07 -0.50
C ALA A 146 13.00 -14.18 -0.98
N ASP A 147 13.87 -14.72 -1.83
CA ASP A 147 15.05 -14.03 -2.32
C ASP A 147 14.62 -12.95 -3.31
N VAL A 148 14.18 -11.82 -2.78
CA VAL A 148 13.81 -10.64 -3.55
C VAL A 148 15.00 -9.70 -3.52
N ASP A 149 15.57 -9.50 -4.69
CA ASP A 149 16.60 -8.48 -4.88
C ASP A 149 15.96 -7.11 -4.73
N ILE A 150 16.34 -6.41 -3.67
CA ILE A 150 15.90 -5.05 -3.38
C ILE A 150 17.03 -4.12 -3.79
N SER A 151 16.82 -3.39 -4.89
CA SER A 151 17.80 -2.49 -5.47
C SER A 151 17.16 -1.14 -5.75
N TRP A 152 17.99 -0.15 -6.08
CA TRP A 152 17.49 1.17 -6.46
C TRP A 152 16.54 1.13 -7.66
N GLY A 153 16.73 0.15 -8.56
CA GLY A 153 15.82 -0.10 -9.68
C GLY A 153 14.41 -0.47 -9.22
N THR A 154 14.28 -1.30 -8.18
CA THR A 154 12.95 -1.72 -7.68
C THR A 154 12.24 -0.60 -6.91
N VAL A 155 12.98 0.31 -6.29
CA VAL A 155 12.41 1.54 -5.68
C VAL A 155 11.84 2.47 -6.75
N ASN A 156 12.57 2.67 -7.84
CA ASN A 156 12.08 3.48 -8.96
C ASN A 156 10.83 2.87 -9.60
N ASP A 157 10.81 1.56 -9.74
CA ASP A 157 9.62 0.86 -10.24
C ASP A 157 8.44 1.07 -9.28
N LEU A 158 8.66 0.96 -7.96
CA LEU A 158 7.62 1.25 -6.97
C LEU A 158 7.08 2.68 -7.13
N GLN A 159 7.94 3.69 -7.20
CA GLN A 159 7.55 5.08 -7.40
C GLN A 159 6.69 5.25 -8.66
N LYS A 160 7.17 4.75 -9.81
CA LYS A 160 6.44 4.83 -11.09
C LYS A 160 5.08 4.15 -11.03
N VAL A 161 4.98 3.03 -10.31
CA VAL A 161 3.72 2.30 -10.15
C VAL A 161 2.76 3.10 -9.28
N VAL A 162 3.22 3.64 -8.15
CA VAL A 162 2.44 4.50 -7.25
C VAL A 162 1.94 5.74 -7.99
N ASP A 163 2.83 6.51 -8.62
CA ASP A 163 2.47 7.70 -9.39
C ASP A 163 1.47 7.38 -10.50
N GLY A 164 1.69 6.24 -11.17
CA GLY A 164 0.80 5.74 -12.20
C GLY A 164 -0.60 5.42 -11.69
N ILE A 165 -0.73 4.86 -10.48
CA ILE A 165 -2.02 4.60 -9.83
C ILE A 165 -2.69 5.93 -9.43
N LEU A 166 -1.94 6.86 -8.85
CA LEU A 166 -2.46 8.14 -8.36
C LEU A 166 -2.96 9.06 -9.48
N THR A 167 -2.42 8.91 -10.69
CA THR A 167 -2.79 9.71 -11.87
C THR A 167 -3.84 9.01 -12.76
N SER A 168 -4.38 7.85 -12.35
CA SER A 168 -5.35 7.05 -13.12
C SER A 168 -6.82 7.46 -12.96
#